data_AF-A0A8J8CBJ3-F1
#
_entry.id   AF-A0A8J8CBJ3-F1
#
_cell.length_a   1.000
_cell.length_b   1.000
_cell.length_c   1.000
_cell.angle_alpha   90.00
_cell.angle_beta   90.00
_cell.angle_gamma   90.00
#
_symmetry.space_group_name_H-M   'P 1'
#
loop_
_entity.id
_entity.type
_entity.pdbx_description
1 polymer ?
#
loop_
_entity_poly.entity_id
_entity_poly.type
_entity_poly.pdbx_seq_one_letter_code
_entity_poly.pdbx_strand_id
1 'polypeptide(L)'
;MDILKEVIAAILVASGIMALYLWYSRTERLRSSDLGGSGIVLRSERFGLSGKPDVLLRRGHSYIPVEYKSYRSGGRPGDWDVAQLLAYCLLIEDATGHASGGRIVYTDGTFQIDWNRQSRDYIVGIINEMRSGRNAMTADRWKCKRCEFSSYCGR
;
A
#
# COMPACT_ATOMS: atom_id res chain seq x y z
N MET A 1 -7.36 -19.11 -49.20
CA MET A 1 -6.09 -19.37 -48.48
C MET A 1 -5.74 -18.23 -47.53
N ASP A 2 -6.18 -17.00 -47.80
CA ASP A 2 -5.91 -15.82 -46.96
C ASP A 2 -6.69 -15.79 -45.65
N ILE A 3 -7.98 -16.18 -45.66
CA ILE A 3 -8.82 -16.24 -44.45
C ILE A 3 -8.22 -17.19 -43.39
N LEU A 4 -7.65 -18.32 -43.82
CA LEU A 4 -7.02 -19.28 -42.90
C LEU A 4 -5.77 -18.67 -42.23
N LYS A 5 -4.99 -17.87 -42.95
CA LYS A 5 -3.81 -17.18 -42.41
C LYS A 5 -4.21 -16.09 -41.41
N GLU A 6 -5.28 -15.34 -41.70
CA GLU A 6 -5.80 -14.31 -40.79
C GLU A 6 -6.36 -14.91 -39.50
N VAL A 7 -7.11 -16.01 -39.59
CA VAL A 7 -7.64 -16.71 -38.41
C VAL A 7 -6.51 -17.26 -37.55
N ILE A 8 -5.49 -17.87 -38.15
CA ILE A 8 -4.30 -18.36 -37.41
C ILE A 8 -3.56 -17.20 -36.74
N ALA A 9 -3.36 -16.08 -37.43
CA ALA A 9 -2.71 -14.90 -36.85
C ALA A 9 -3.49 -14.34 -35.65
N ALA A 10 -4.81 -14.24 -35.74
CA ALA A 10 -5.66 -13.78 -34.65
C ALA A 10 -5.58 -14.70 -33.42
N ILE A 11 -5.58 -16.02 -33.62
CA ILE A 11 -5.44 -16.99 -32.54
C ILE A 11 -4.07 -16.87 -31.85
N LEU A 12 -2.99 -16.71 -32.61
CA LEU A 12 -1.64 -16.54 -32.07
C LEU A 12 -1.50 -15.24 -31.26
N VAL A 13 -2.11 -14.14 -31.71
CA VAL A 13 -2.13 -12.88 -30.97
C VAL A 13 -2.95 -13.02 -29.68
N ALA A 14 -4.15 -13.58 -29.75
CA ALA A 14 -5.02 -13.75 -28.59
C ALA A 14 -4.41 -14.68 -27.54
N SER A 15 -3.79 -15.78 -27.97
CA SER A 15 -3.07 -16.70 -27.08
C SER A 15 -1.80 -16.08 -26.49
N GLY A 16 -1.08 -15.23 -27.24
CA GLY A 16 0.03 -14.44 -26.73
C GLY A 16 -0.39 -13.43 -25.64
N ILE A 17 -1.49 -12.70 -25.87
CA ILE A 17 -2.07 -11.76 -24.89
C ILE A 17 -2.54 -12.51 -23.64
N MET A 18 -3.25 -13.64 -23.81
CA MET A 18 -3.71 -14.48 -22.70
C MET A 18 -2.52 -15.04 -21.89
N ALA A 19 -1.48 -15.54 -22.56
CA ALA A 19 -0.27 -16.02 -21.90
C ALA A 19 0.45 -14.90 -21.13
N LEU A 20 0.52 -13.70 -21.71
CA LEU A 20 1.10 -12.52 -21.05
C LEU A 20 0.28 -12.10 -19.82
N TYR A 21 -1.05 -12.13 -19.92
CA TYR A 21 -1.97 -11.84 -18.81
C TYR A 21 -1.88 -12.89 -17.70
N LEU A 22 -1.83 -14.18 -18.05
CA LEU A 22 -1.65 -15.28 -17.11
C LEU A 22 -0.27 -15.23 -16.46
N TRP A 23 0.78 -14.87 -17.21
CA TRP A 23 2.11 -14.63 -16.66
C TRP A 23 2.12 -13.44 -15.70
N TYR A 24 1.52 -12.31 -16.09
CA TYR A 24 1.37 -11.12 -15.26
C TYR A 24 0.66 -11.45 -13.94
N SER A 25 -0.49 -12.14 -13.99
CA SER A 25 -1.27 -12.51 -12.80
C SER A 25 -0.58 -13.56 -11.91
N ARG A 26 0.26 -14.42 -12.47
CA ARG A 26 1.01 -15.45 -11.71
C ARG A 26 2.28 -14.93 -11.03
N THR A 27 2.71 -13.69 -11.32
CA THR A 27 3.92 -13.09 -10.72
C THR A 27 3.72 -12.49 -9.33
N GLU A 28 2.49 -12.38 -8.82
CA GLU A 28 2.22 -11.93 -7.45
C GLU A 28 2.33 -13.11 -6.49
N ARG A 29 3.54 -13.37 -5.99
CA ARG A 29 3.74 -14.39 -4.97
C ARG A 29 3.51 -13.75 -3.60
N LEU A 30 2.47 -14.21 -2.89
CA LEU A 30 2.24 -13.87 -1.48
C LEU A 30 3.46 -14.28 -0.67
N ARG A 31 4.14 -13.32 -0.04
CA ARG A 31 5.26 -13.62 0.87
C ARG A 31 4.83 -13.58 2.33
N SER A 32 3.76 -12.85 2.63
CA SER A 32 3.11 -12.84 3.93
C SER A 32 1.64 -12.49 3.74
N SER A 33 0.76 -13.28 4.34
CA SER A 33 -0.65 -12.95 4.55
C SER A 33 -0.96 -13.18 6.02
N ASP A 34 -1.24 -12.12 6.76
CA ASP A 34 -1.51 -12.20 8.21
C ASP A 34 -2.91 -12.75 8.56
N LEU A 35 -3.48 -13.63 7.73
CA LEU A 35 -4.58 -14.51 8.13
C LEU A 35 -4.11 -15.70 9.00
N GLY A 36 -2.97 -15.56 9.69
CA GLY A 36 -2.42 -16.61 10.56
C GLY A 36 -0.90 -16.55 10.75
N GLY A 37 -0.41 -15.54 11.46
CA GLY A 37 0.84 -15.61 12.24
C GLY A 37 2.16 -15.86 11.50
N SER A 38 2.75 -14.83 10.90
CA SER A 38 4.21 -14.50 10.94
C SER A 38 4.55 -13.40 9.91
N GLY A 39 3.85 -12.27 9.91
CA GLY A 39 4.22 -11.15 9.04
C GLY A 39 5.50 -10.43 9.46
N ILE A 40 6.27 -10.00 8.46
CA ILE A 40 7.56 -9.32 8.62
C ILE A 40 7.33 -7.88 9.10
N VAL A 41 7.95 -7.52 10.22
CA VAL A 41 8.03 -6.12 10.67
C VAL A 41 9.12 -5.43 9.87
N LEU A 42 8.74 -4.41 9.10
CA LEU A 42 9.66 -3.52 8.43
C LEU A 42 10.14 -2.45 9.40
N ARG A 43 11.43 -2.10 9.34
CA ARG A 43 12.05 -1.10 10.21
C ARG A 43 12.99 -0.20 9.39
N SER A 44 12.99 1.09 9.72
CA SER A 44 13.94 2.08 9.23
C SER A 44 14.45 2.90 10.40
N GLU A 45 15.76 2.82 10.66
CA GLU A 45 16.42 3.68 11.65
C GLU A 45 16.48 5.12 11.17
N ARG A 46 16.76 5.32 9.87
CA ARG A 46 16.80 6.64 9.22
C ARG A 46 15.51 7.44 9.43
N PHE A 47 14.37 6.79 9.25
CA PHE A 47 13.05 7.40 9.44
C PHE A 47 12.45 7.13 10.82
N GLY A 48 13.18 6.46 11.73
CA GLY A 48 12.71 6.14 13.08
C GLY A 48 11.32 5.51 13.08
N LEU A 49 11.06 4.67 12.08
CA LEU A 49 9.73 4.15 11.76
C LEU A 49 9.81 2.63 11.69
N SER A 50 8.76 1.98 12.18
CA SER A 50 8.57 0.55 12.00
C SER A 50 7.10 0.24 11.80
N GLY A 51 6.80 -0.80 11.05
CA GLY A 51 5.42 -1.18 10.76
C GLY A 51 5.31 -2.57 10.18
N LYS A 52 4.12 -3.14 10.26
CA LYS A 52 3.80 -4.48 9.77
C LYS A 52 2.63 -4.36 8.78
N PRO A 53 2.87 -4.46 7.47
CA PRO A 53 1.80 -4.50 6.48
C PRO A 53 0.93 -5.75 6.66
N ASP A 54 -0.38 -5.65 6.41
CA ASP A 54 -1.29 -6.81 6.46
C ASP A 54 -0.88 -7.92 5.49
N VAL A 55 -0.50 -7.50 4.27
CA VAL A 55 0.00 -8.38 3.23
C VAL A 55 1.18 -7.71 2.53
N LEU A 56 2.22 -8.50 2.25
CA LEU A 56 3.35 -8.08 1.44
C LEU A 56 3.51 -9.03 0.26
N LEU A 57 3.19 -8.53 -0.94
CA LEU A 57 3.34 -9.26 -2.19
C LEU A 57 4.77 -9.10 -2.70
N ARG A 58 5.36 -10.18 -3.21
CA ARG A 58 6.63 -10.13 -3.92
C ARG A 58 6.39 -10.29 -5.41
N ARG A 59 6.85 -9.31 -6.19
CA ARG A 59 6.81 -9.31 -7.64
C ARG A 59 8.22 -9.14 -8.19
N GLY A 60 8.85 -10.27 -8.54
CA GLY A 60 10.28 -10.31 -8.88
C GLY A 60 11.15 -9.85 -7.70
N HIS A 61 11.81 -8.70 -7.87
CA HIS A 61 12.65 -8.06 -6.85
C HIS A 61 11.93 -6.97 -6.06
N SER A 62 10.70 -6.60 -6.44
CA SER A 62 9.92 -5.56 -5.78
C SER A 62 8.96 -6.15 -4.74
N TYR A 63 8.68 -5.38 -3.69
CA TYR A 63 7.65 -5.68 -2.71
C TYR A 63 6.51 -4.66 -2.81
N ILE A 64 5.28 -5.15 -2.77
CA ILE A 64 4.06 -4.35 -2.89
C ILE A 64 3.27 -4.55 -1.60
N PRO A 65 3.14 -3.51 -0.74
CA PRO A 65 2.30 -3.59 0.45
C PRO A 65 0.82 -3.52 0.06
N VAL A 66 0.01 -4.31 0.76
CA VAL A 66 -1.44 -4.29 0.65
C VAL A 66 -2.02 -4.12 2.05
N GLU A 67 -2.88 -3.12 2.20
CA GLU A 67 -3.57 -2.75 3.45
C GLU A 67 -5.07 -3.03 3.32
N TYR A 68 -5.67 -3.70 4.30
CA TYR A 68 -7.09 -4.00 4.32
C TYR A 68 -7.85 -3.06 5.25
N LYS A 69 -9.05 -2.64 4.83
CA LYS A 69 -9.94 -1.80 5.61
C LYS A 69 -11.33 -2.43 5.65
N SER A 70 -11.84 -2.65 6.87
CA SER A 70 -13.14 -3.28 7.10
C SER A 70 -14.33 -2.36 6.83
N TYR A 71 -14.08 -1.09 6.52
CA TYR A 71 -15.10 -0.10 6.18
C TYR A 71 -15.05 0.27 4.70
N ARG A 72 -16.07 1.01 4.26
CA ARG A 72 -16.24 1.49 2.89
C ARG A 72 -15.41 2.75 2.64
N SER A 73 -14.79 2.85 1.47
CA SER A 73 -14.04 4.03 1.03
C SER A 73 -14.94 5.24 0.77
N GLY A 74 -16.19 5.01 0.32
CA GLY A 74 -17.04 6.09 -0.17
C GLY A 74 -16.55 6.69 -1.48
N GLY A 75 -15.87 5.88 -2.32
CA GLY A 75 -15.46 6.25 -3.68
C GLY A 75 -14.04 6.83 -3.80
N ARG A 76 -13.35 7.08 -2.68
CA ARG A 76 -11.93 7.50 -2.67
C ARG A 76 -11.22 6.97 -1.43
N PRO A 77 -9.90 6.71 -1.48
CA PRO A 77 -9.17 6.29 -0.29
C PRO A 77 -9.08 7.45 0.71
N GLY A 78 -9.15 7.14 2.00
CA GLY A 78 -9.00 8.13 3.06
C GLY A 78 -7.54 8.58 3.22
N ASP A 79 -7.32 9.86 3.52
CA ASP A 79 -5.96 10.43 3.62
C ASP A 79 -5.08 9.68 4.64
N TRP A 80 -5.65 9.26 5.77
CA TRP A 80 -4.92 8.49 6.79
C TRP A 80 -4.55 7.08 6.32
N ASP A 81 -5.39 6.46 5.50
CA ASP A 81 -5.10 5.14 4.91
C ASP A 81 -4.01 5.24 3.86
N VAL A 82 -4.05 6.29 3.05
CA VAL A 82 -2.99 6.62 2.08
C VAL A 82 -1.68 6.87 2.81
N ALA A 83 -1.67 7.70 3.86
CA ALA A 83 -0.47 7.96 4.65
C ALA A 83 0.11 6.68 5.27
N GLN A 84 -0.74 5.79 5.81
CA GLN A 84 -0.30 4.51 6.36
C GLN A 84 0.34 3.60 5.29
N LEU A 85 -0.27 3.48 4.11
CA LEU A 85 0.29 2.69 3.01
C LEU A 85 1.61 3.28 2.50
N LEU A 86 1.70 4.61 2.38
CA LEU A 86 2.92 5.31 1.96
C LEU A 86 4.04 5.13 2.98
N ALA A 87 3.73 5.04 4.28
CA ALA A 87 4.71 4.70 5.30
C ALA A 87 5.34 3.32 5.05
N TYR A 88 4.55 2.31 4.63
CA TYR A 88 5.11 1.02 4.23
C TYR A 88 5.94 1.10 2.96
N CYS A 89 5.53 1.89 1.97
CA CYS A 89 6.33 2.12 0.77
C CYS A 89 7.70 2.74 1.11
N LEU A 90 7.73 3.70 2.05
CA LEU A 90 8.98 4.30 2.55
C LEU A 90 9.88 3.26 3.24
N LEU A 91 9.30 2.39 4.07
CA LEU A 91 10.05 1.33 4.76
C LEU A 91 10.61 0.30 3.77
N ILE A 92 9.87 -0.04 2.71
CA ILE A 92 10.33 -0.93 1.64
C ILE A 92 11.46 -0.27 0.85
N GLU A 93 11.32 1.00 0.49
CA GLU A 93 12.35 1.77 -0.20
C GLU A 93 13.65 1.81 0.63
N ASP A 94 13.57 2.11 1.93
CA ASP A 94 14.74 2.17 2.79
C ASP A 94 15.43 0.81 2.94
N ALA A 95 14.66 -0.28 3.01
CA ALA A 95 15.19 -1.64 3.17
C ALA A 95 15.76 -2.24 1.88
N THR A 96 15.27 -1.84 0.71
CA THR A 96 15.57 -2.51 -0.58
C THR A 96 16.13 -1.60 -1.66
N GLY A 97 16.13 -0.29 -1.44
CA GLY A 97 16.51 0.73 -2.41
C GLY A 97 15.42 1.09 -3.43
N HIS A 98 14.25 0.43 -3.42
CA HIS A 98 13.18 0.69 -4.38
C HIS A 98 11.78 0.37 -3.81
N ALA A 99 10.78 1.15 -4.19
CA ALA A 99 9.37 0.83 -3.98
C ALA A 99 8.53 1.24 -5.20
N SER A 100 7.46 0.50 -5.48
CA SER A 100 6.60 0.69 -6.66
C SER A 100 5.18 1.17 -6.32
N GLY A 101 4.91 1.51 -5.07
CA GLY A 101 3.56 1.79 -4.57
C GLY A 101 2.88 0.56 -3.98
N GLY A 102 1.61 0.69 -3.63
CA GLY A 102 0.84 -0.33 -2.91
C GLY A 102 -0.64 -0.30 -3.22
N ARG A 103 -1.41 -1.12 -2.51
CA ARG A 103 -2.88 -1.19 -2.64
C ARG A 103 -3.57 -1.04 -1.30
N ILE A 104 -4.72 -0.37 -1.31
CA ILE A 104 -5.66 -0.33 -0.19
C ILE A 104 -6.92 -1.05 -0.63
N VAL A 105 -7.32 -2.07 0.13
CA VAL A 105 -8.51 -2.89 -0.14
C VAL A 105 -9.58 -2.55 0.89
N TYR A 106 -10.59 -1.81 0.46
CA TYR A 106 -11.81 -1.56 1.21
C TYR A 106 -12.87 -2.61 0.90
N THR A 107 -13.94 -2.64 1.68
CA THR A 107 -15.07 -3.54 1.43
C THR A 107 -15.81 -3.25 0.12
N ASP A 108 -15.69 -2.04 -0.41
CA ASP A 108 -16.37 -1.58 -1.62
C ASP A 108 -15.45 -1.23 -2.80
N GLY A 109 -14.14 -1.48 -2.68
CA GLY A 109 -13.21 -1.19 -3.77
C GLY A 109 -11.75 -1.36 -3.39
N THR A 110 -10.89 -1.45 -4.40
CA THR A 110 -9.43 -1.46 -4.25
C THR A 110 -8.84 -0.23 -4.92
N PHE A 111 -7.95 0.47 -4.23
CA PHE A 111 -7.25 1.64 -4.74
C PHE A 111 -5.76 1.35 -4.82
N GLN A 112 -5.17 1.66 -5.97
CA GLN A 112 -3.71 1.62 -6.15
C GLN A 112 -3.15 3.00 -5.83
N ILE A 113 -2.10 3.03 -5.00
CA ILE A 113 -1.42 4.26 -4.60
C ILE A 113 0.00 4.22 -5.15
N ASP A 114 0.35 5.24 -5.93
CA ASP A 114 1.64 5.33 -6.59
C ASP A 114 2.74 5.83 -5.64
N TRP A 115 3.93 5.23 -5.79
CA TRP A 115 5.14 5.71 -5.12
C TRP A 115 5.97 6.57 -6.08
N ASN A 116 6.12 7.84 -5.73
CA ASN A 116 6.91 8.82 -6.48
C ASN A 116 7.47 9.87 -5.53
N ARG A 117 8.21 10.85 -6.06
CA ARG A 117 8.81 11.93 -5.24
C ARG A 117 7.76 12.70 -4.43
N GLN A 118 6.59 13.00 -4.99
CA GLN A 118 5.55 13.75 -4.29
C GLN A 118 4.97 12.95 -3.12
N SER A 119 4.64 11.68 -3.33
CA SER A 119 4.09 10.84 -2.24
C SER A 119 5.14 10.53 -1.17
N ARG A 120 6.41 10.43 -1.56
CA ARG A 120 7.55 10.33 -0.65
C ARG A 120 7.73 11.59 0.20
N ASP A 121 7.75 12.76 -0.41
CA ASP A 121 7.91 14.04 0.29
C ASP A 121 6.72 14.28 1.24
N TYR A 122 5.50 13.93 0.82
CA TYR A 122 4.30 13.97 1.65
C TYR A 122 4.43 13.14 2.93
N ILE A 123 4.80 11.86 2.81
CA ILE A 123 4.88 10.99 4.01
C ILE A 123 6.05 11.38 4.92
N VAL A 124 7.19 11.80 4.36
CA VAL A 124 8.32 12.32 5.14
C VAL A 124 7.92 13.61 5.88
N GLY A 125 7.12 14.48 5.25
CA GLY A 125 6.53 15.65 5.88
C GLY A 125 5.70 15.30 7.11
N ILE A 126 4.76 14.36 6.96
CA ILE A 126 3.93 13.86 8.08
C ILE A 126 4.79 13.29 9.21
N ILE A 127 5.82 12.50 8.90
CA ILE A 127 6.74 11.93 9.91
C ILE A 127 7.45 13.05 10.68
N ASN A 128 7.90 14.09 9.99
CA ASN A 128 8.56 15.23 10.63
C ASN A 128 7.58 16.06 11.47
N GLU A 129 6.35 16.27 11.00
CA GLU A 129 5.30 16.92 11.79
C GLU A 129 5.02 16.15 13.09
N MET A 130 4.83 14.82 13.02
CA MET A 130 4.63 13.98 14.21
C MET A 130 5.80 14.09 15.22
N ARG A 131 7.04 14.16 14.73
CA ARG A 131 8.24 14.28 15.57
C ARG A 131 8.36 15.64 16.24
N SER A 132 8.00 16.71 15.52
CA SER A 132 8.04 18.09 16.02
C SER A 132 6.86 18.40 16.96
N GLY A 133 5.69 17.82 16.68
CA GLY A 133 4.47 17.95 17.47
C GLY A 133 4.36 17.01 18.66
N ARG A 134 5.49 16.50 19.20
CA ARG A 134 5.47 15.74 20.45
C ARG A 134 4.87 16.64 21.55
N ASN A 135 3.69 16.24 22.06
CA ASN A 135 2.82 16.99 22.99
C ASN A 135 1.85 18.02 22.37
N ALA A 136 1.72 18.08 21.04
CA ALA A 136 0.69 18.90 20.41
C ALA A 136 -0.69 18.24 20.53
N MET A 137 -1.67 18.97 21.06
CA MET A 137 -3.06 18.52 21.11
C MET A 137 -3.76 18.85 19.79
N THR A 138 -4.58 17.92 19.29
CA THR A 138 -5.43 18.20 18.13
C THR A 138 -6.62 19.07 18.54
N ALA A 139 -6.94 20.09 17.74
CA ALA A 139 -8.18 20.86 17.88
C ALA A 139 -9.39 20.14 17.25
N ASP A 140 -9.17 19.00 16.57
CA ASP A 140 -10.22 18.24 15.91
C ASP A 140 -11.14 17.58 16.95
N ARG A 141 -12.35 18.14 17.06
CA ARG A 141 -13.38 17.65 17.99
C ARG A 141 -13.79 16.21 17.69
N TRP A 142 -13.79 15.78 16.44
CA TRP A 142 -14.17 14.41 16.07
C TRP A 142 -13.13 13.40 16.53
N LYS A 143 -11.84 13.71 16.34
CA LYS A 143 -10.75 12.88 16.88
C LYS A 143 -10.82 12.80 18.40
N CYS A 144 -11.07 13.92 19.08
CA CYS A 144 -11.19 13.93 20.53
C CYS A 144 -12.38 13.10 21.06
N LYS A 145 -13.54 13.15 20.38
CA LYS A 145 -14.75 12.41 20.80
C LYS A 145 -14.56 10.89 20.81
N ARG A 146 -13.66 10.37 19.97
CA ARG A 146 -13.35 8.93 19.85
C ARG A 146 -11.96 8.58 20.38
N CYS A 147 -11.27 9.53 21.02
CA CYS A 147 -9.92 9.30 21.53
C CYS A 147 -9.96 8.47 22.81
N GLU A 148 -9.33 7.31 22.77
CA GLU A 148 -9.17 6.41 23.93
C GLU A 148 -8.38 7.08 25.06
N PHE A 149 -7.52 8.05 24.74
CA PHE A 149 -6.74 8.81 25.72
C PHE A 149 -7.43 10.09 26.22
N SER A 150 -8.70 10.31 25.87
CA SER A 150 -9.41 11.55 26.21
C SER A 150 -9.45 11.86 27.71
N SER A 151 -9.48 10.85 28.58
CA SER A 151 -9.43 11.02 30.05
C SER A 151 -8.06 11.42 30.60
N TYR A 152 -6.99 11.22 29.84
CA TYR A 152 -5.61 11.60 30.21
C TYR A 152 -5.13 12.86 29.49
N CYS A 153 -5.92 13.33 28.53
CA CYS A 153 -5.66 14.52 27.74
C CYS A 153 -6.09 15.73 28.56
N GLY A 154 -5.14 16.63 28.88
CA GLY A 154 -5.32 17.74 29.82
C GLY A 154 -6.27 18.85 29.35
N ARG A 155 -7.55 18.52 29.20
CA ARG A 155 -8.62 19.51 29.15
C ARG A 155 -9.00 20.00 30.54
#